data_AF-X1FAI3-F1
#
_entry.id   AF-X1FAI3-F1
#
_cell.length_a   1.000
_cell.length_b   1.000
_cell.length_c   1.000
_cell.angle_alpha   90.00
_cell.angle_beta   90.00
_cell.angle_gamma   90.00
#
_symmetry.space_group_name_H-M   'P 1'
#
loop_
_entity.id
_entity.type
_entity.pdbx_description
1 polymer ?
#
loop_
_entity_poly.entity_id
_entity_poly.type
_entity_poly.pdbx_seq_one_letter_code
_entity_poly.pdbx_strand_id
1 'polypeptide(L)'
;MKKRSKILKMPKISDPITIRNMEVKNRFGYPPMVSGSHDGEGRPTERALTQYEQKAKGGVGIMTYEASMVDPWLKGPGMTGPNIGRAENIPAFKEMTDQLHQHNVKVGMQINKVGMI
;
A
#
# COMPACT_ATOMS: atom_id res chain seq x y z
N MET A 1 -9.44 -45.23 -24.10
CA MET A 1 -9.63 -44.70 -22.73
C MET A 1 -9.29 -43.22 -22.70
N LYS A 2 -10.28 -42.31 -22.60
CA LYS A 2 -10.05 -40.86 -22.50
C LYS A 2 -9.53 -40.55 -21.09
N LYS A 3 -8.28 -40.08 -20.97
CA LYS A 3 -7.73 -39.56 -19.70
C LYS A 3 -8.63 -38.41 -19.26
N ARG A 4 -9.40 -38.60 -18.19
CA ARG A 4 -10.16 -37.51 -17.54
C ARG A 4 -9.13 -36.44 -17.15
N SER A 5 -9.24 -35.27 -17.76
CA SER A 5 -8.48 -34.09 -17.36
C SER A 5 -8.66 -33.88 -15.86
N LYS A 6 -7.55 -33.81 -15.10
CA LYS A 6 -7.60 -33.38 -13.70
C LYS A 6 -8.19 -31.98 -13.71
N ILE A 7 -9.40 -31.81 -13.16
CA ILE A 7 -9.98 -30.49 -12.92
C ILE A 7 -9.04 -29.78 -11.96
N LEU A 8 -8.23 -28.84 -12.48
CA LEU A 8 -7.42 -27.96 -11.66
C LEU A 8 -8.37 -27.15 -10.79
N LYS A 9 -8.29 -27.33 -9.47
CA LYS A 9 -9.04 -26.54 -8.52
C LYS A 9 -8.58 -25.09 -8.66
N MET A 10 -9.46 -24.24 -9.17
CA MET A 10 -9.18 -22.81 -9.34
C MET A 10 -8.94 -22.18 -7.96
N PRO A 11 -7.86 -21.39 -7.77
CA PRO A 11 -7.64 -20.69 -6.51
C PRO A 11 -8.76 -19.68 -6.25
N LYS A 12 -9.23 -19.62 -5.00
CA LYS A 12 -10.20 -18.62 -4.55
C LYS A 12 -9.47 -17.32 -4.22
N ILE A 13 -10.21 -16.21 -4.27
CA ILE A 13 -9.69 -14.90 -3.84
C ILE A 13 -9.33 -14.89 -2.34
N SER A 14 -9.96 -15.75 -1.54
CA SER A 14 -9.67 -15.94 -0.11
C SER A 14 -8.44 -16.79 0.16
N ASP A 15 -7.92 -17.52 -0.83
CA ASP A 15 -6.78 -18.41 -0.62
C ASP A 15 -5.48 -17.58 -0.50
N PRO A 16 -4.54 -17.96 0.39
CA PRO A 16 -3.24 -17.33 0.46
C PRO A 16 -2.48 -17.36 -0.88
N ILE A 17 -1.55 -16.43 -1.04
CA ILE A 17 -0.63 -16.40 -2.18
C ILE A 17 0.77 -16.04 -1.72
N THR A 18 1.76 -16.74 -2.25
CA THR A 18 3.18 -16.39 -2.07
C THR A 18 3.65 -15.60 -3.28
N ILE A 19 4.17 -14.39 -3.03
CA ILE A 19 4.80 -13.52 -4.03
C ILE A 19 6.29 -13.51 -3.71
N ARG A 20 7.09 -14.21 -4.52
CA ARG A 20 8.52 -14.49 -4.25
C ARG A 20 8.69 -15.17 -2.88
N ASN A 21 9.22 -14.46 -1.89
CA ASN A 21 9.46 -14.92 -0.52
C ASN A 21 8.47 -14.32 0.49
N MET A 22 7.42 -13.63 0.04
CA MET A 22 6.42 -13.00 0.89
C MET A 22 5.08 -13.73 0.78
N GLU A 23 4.61 -14.29 1.90
CA GLU A 23 3.27 -14.84 2.00
C GLU A 23 2.24 -13.74 2.28
N VAL A 24 1.15 -13.73 1.52
CA VAL A 24 0.00 -12.84 1.68
C VAL A 24 -1.22 -13.70 2.04
N LYS A 25 -1.91 -13.33 3.12
CA LYS A 25 -3.01 -14.12 3.73
C LYS A 25 -4.21 -14.37 2.80
N ASN A 26 -4.38 -13.58 1.75
CA ASN A 26 -5.41 -13.71 0.72
C ASN A 26 -5.07 -12.85 -0.50
N ARG A 27 -5.92 -12.88 -1.53
CA ARG A 27 -5.75 -12.14 -2.79
C ARG A 27 -6.56 -10.84 -2.84
N PHE A 28 -7.07 -10.35 -1.70
CA PHE A 28 -7.69 -9.04 -1.61
C PHE A 28 -6.61 -7.98 -1.55
N GLY A 29 -6.52 -7.17 -2.61
CA GLY A 29 -5.60 -6.04 -2.72
C GLY A 29 -6.31 -4.70 -2.52
N TYR A 30 -5.69 -3.78 -1.80
CA TYR A 30 -6.10 -2.37 -1.79
C TYR A 30 -5.12 -1.54 -2.65
N PRO A 31 -5.56 -1.01 -3.80
CA PRO A 31 -4.71 -0.25 -4.71
C PRO A 31 -4.37 1.14 -4.14
N PRO A 32 -3.35 1.84 -4.69
CA PRO A 32 -3.06 3.21 -4.29
C PRO A 32 -4.19 4.14 -4.74
N MET A 33 -4.77 4.89 -3.81
CA MET A 33 -5.90 5.79 -4.05
C MET A 33 -5.55 7.19 -3.57
N VAL A 34 -5.44 8.19 -4.45
CA VAL A 34 -5.10 9.57 -4.04
C VAL A 34 -6.26 10.16 -3.22
N SER A 35 -6.11 10.20 -1.90
CA SER A 35 -7.21 10.52 -0.98
C SER A 35 -7.01 11.81 -0.19
N GLY A 36 -5.90 12.54 -0.42
CA GLY A 36 -5.46 13.66 0.43
C GLY A 36 -4.89 13.17 1.75
N SER A 37 -4.02 12.16 1.69
CA SER A 37 -3.56 11.38 2.84
C SER A 37 -2.41 12.01 3.63
N HIS A 38 -1.92 13.18 3.23
CA HIS A 38 -0.67 13.74 3.75
C HIS A 38 -0.83 15.16 4.31
N ASP A 39 0.10 15.54 5.19
CA ASP A 39 0.25 16.89 5.69
C ASP A 39 1.09 17.77 4.74
N GLY A 40 1.37 19.01 5.15
CA GLY A 40 2.18 19.96 4.36
C GLY A 40 3.64 19.56 4.16
N GLU A 41 4.15 18.61 4.94
CA GLU A 41 5.51 18.07 4.80
C GLU A 41 5.55 16.70 4.10
N GLY A 42 4.39 16.20 3.67
CA GLY A 42 4.26 14.94 2.93
C GLY A 42 4.20 13.69 3.82
N ARG A 43 3.91 13.84 5.12
CA ARG A 43 3.75 12.73 6.07
C ARG A 43 2.29 12.27 6.11
N PRO A 44 2.01 10.98 6.35
CA PRO A 44 0.64 10.50 6.50
C PRO A 44 -0.08 11.21 7.65
N THR A 45 -1.32 11.64 7.41
CA THR A 45 -2.19 12.25 8.44
C THR A 45 -2.87 11.18 9.29
N GLU A 46 -3.35 11.54 10.48
CA GLU A 46 -4.18 10.66 11.33
C GLU A 46 -5.42 10.13 10.58
N ARG A 47 -6.04 10.98 9.75
CA ARG A 47 -7.15 10.58 8.88
C ARG A 47 -6.73 9.47 7.91
N ALA A 48 -5.54 9.57 7.32
CA ALA A 48 -5.00 8.54 6.45
C ALA A 48 -4.73 7.24 7.23
N LEU A 49 -4.12 7.32 8.42
CA LEU A 49 -3.92 6.16 9.29
C LEU A 49 -5.25 5.44 9.55
N THR A 50 -6.28 6.18 9.95
CA THR A 50 -7.62 5.64 10.24
C THR A 50 -8.22 4.93 9.01
N GLN A 51 -8.14 5.55 7.83
CA GLN A 51 -8.66 4.96 6.60
C GLN A 51 -7.96 3.66 6.22
N TYR A 52 -6.63 3.64 6.31
CA TYR A 52 -5.84 2.45 5.99
C TYR A 52 -6.05 1.33 7.01
N GLU A 53 -6.13 1.67 8.30
CA GLU A 53 -6.42 0.73 9.37
C GLU A 53 -7.81 0.09 9.20
N GLN A 54 -8.84 0.86 8.81
CA GLN A 54 -10.15 0.31 8.48
C GLN A 54 -10.09 -0.74 7.36
N LYS A 55 -9.27 -0.51 6.31
CA LYS A 55 -9.07 -1.50 5.24
C LYS A 55 -8.32 -2.74 5.74
N ALA A 56 -7.32 -2.54 6.61
CA ALA A 56 -6.59 -3.64 7.22
C ALA A 56 -7.50 -4.51 8.10
N LYS A 57 -8.34 -3.89 8.94
CA LYS A 57 -9.40 -4.53 9.73
C LYS A 57 -10.43 -5.28 8.86
N GLY A 58 -10.72 -4.74 7.67
CA GLY A 58 -11.58 -5.38 6.67
C GLY A 58 -11.00 -6.66 6.03
N GLY A 59 -9.77 -7.05 6.35
CA GLY A 59 -9.20 -8.33 5.93
C GLY A 59 -8.36 -8.28 4.66
N VAL A 60 -8.00 -7.09 4.15
CA VAL A 60 -7.09 -6.93 3.01
C VAL A 60 -5.76 -7.67 3.26
N GLY A 61 -5.30 -8.43 2.27
CA GLY A 61 -4.05 -9.18 2.33
C GLY A 61 -2.83 -8.32 2.01
N ILE A 62 -2.95 -7.48 0.98
CA ILE A 62 -1.89 -6.57 0.54
C ILE A 62 -2.46 -5.19 0.21
N MET A 63 -1.76 -4.12 0.60
CA MET A 63 -2.15 -2.75 0.29
C MET A 63 -0.97 -1.93 -0.21
N THR A 64 -1.26 -1.00 -1.13
CA THR A 64 -0.25 -0.07 -1.65
C THR A 64 -0.62 1.34 -1.21
N TYR A 65 0.24 1.94 -0.41
CA TYR A 65 0.14 3.35 -0.04
C TYR A 65 0.33 4.24 -1.27
N GLU A 66 -0.32 5.40 -1.25
CA GLU A 66 -0.56 6.31 -2.37
C GLU A 66 0.72 6.78 -3.09
N ALA A 67 0.52 7.48 -4.21
CA ALA A 67 1.57 8.09 -5.02
C ALA A 67 2.50 8.97 -4.16
N SER A 68 3.69 8.45 -3.82
CA SER A 68 4.62 9.06 -2.87
C SER A 68 5.88 9.53 -3.59
N MET A 69 6.21 10.82 -3.43
CA MET A 69 7.36 11.46 -4.05
C MET A 69 8.67 11.06 -3.36
N VAL A 70 9.77 11.03 -4.12
CA VAL A 70 11.13 10.77 -3.62
C VAL A 70 12.03 12.00 -3.65
N ASP A 71 11.62 13.07 -4.32
CA ASP A 71 12.37 14.32 -4.38
C ASP A 71 11.94 15.22 -3.20
N PRO A 72 12.85 15.60 -2.29
CA PRO A 72 12.50 16.42 -1.13
C PRO A 72 12.17 17.87 -1.49
N TRP A 73 12.51 18.34 -2.70
CA TRP A 73 12.35 19.72 -3.16
C TRP A 73 11.13 19.94 -4.05
N LEU A 74 10.48 18.86 -4.49
CA LEU A 74 9.21 18.93 -5.22
C LEU A 74 8.10 19.43 -4.27
N LYS A 75 7.97 20.76 -4.19
CA LYS A 75 6.85 21.50 -3.59
C LYS A 75 6.22 22.35 -4.68
N GLY A 76 5.01 22.03 -5.12
CA GLY A 76 4.27 22.85 -6.06
C GLY A 76 2.79 22.97 -5.65
N PRO A 77 2.11 24.07 -6.01
CA PRO A 77 0.67 24.19 -5.83
C PRO A 77 -0.03 23.07 -6.64
N GLY A 78 -0.79 22.20 -5.96
CA GLY A 78 -1.38 21.00 -6.57
C GLY A 78 -0.43 19.81 -6.76
N MET A 79 0.85 19.94 -6.38
CA MET A 79 1.90 18.91 -6.42
C MET A 79 2.33 18.42 -5.02
N THR A 80 1.61 18.83 -3.98
CA THR A 80 1.78 18.33 -2.62
C THR A 80 1.15 16.94 -2.55
N GLY A 81 1.98 15.92 -2.45
CA GLY A 81 1.61 14.53 -2.21
C GLY A 81 2.39 13.99 -1.01
N PRO A 82 2.15 12.73 -0.59
CA PRO A 82 3.05 12.06 0.33
C PRO A 82 4.49 12.09 -0.19
N ASN A 83 5.48 12.16 0.70
CA ASN A 83 6.88 12.29 0.31
C ASN A 83 7.77 11.44 1.24
N ILE A 84 8.47 10.46 0.68
CA ILE A 84 9.43 9.59 1.39
C ILE A 84 10.89 9.97 1.11
N GLY A 85 11.12 11.03 0.30
CA GLY A 85 12.45 11.55 -0.03
C GLY A 85 13.16 12.28 1.11
N ARG A 86 12.49 12.46 2.26
CA ARG A 86 12.97 13.17 3.44
C ARG A 86 13.13 12.21 4.60
N ALA A 87 14.32 12.18 5.19
CA ALA A 87 14.60 11.28 6.31
C ALA A 87 13.67 11.55 7.50
N GLU A 88 13.26 12.81 7.68
CA GLU A 88 12.36 13.29 8.72
C GLU A 88 10.94 12.70 8.60
N ASN A 89 10.57 12.22 7.41
CA ASN A 89 9.25 11.63 7.18
C ASN A 89 9.22 10.12 7.49
N ILE A 90 10.38 9.45 7.53
CA ILE A 90 10.49 8.00 7.77
C ILE A 90 9.79 7.56 9.07
N PRO A 91 9.93 8.25 10.22
CA PRO A 91 9.24 7.85 11.45
C PRO A 91 7.71 7.78 11.31
N ALA A 92 7.09 8.73 10.59
CA ALA A 92 5.64 8.76 10.40
C ALA A 92 5.15 7.60 9.53
N PHE A 93 5.89 7.26 8.46
CA PHE A 93 5.58 6.08 7.65
C PHE A 93 5.82 4.78 8.40
N LYS A 94 6.87 4.72 9.24
CA LYS A 94 7.13 3.57 10.10
C LYS A 94 5.97 3.33 11.06
N GLU A 95 5.50 4.36 11.76
CA GLU A 95 4.36 4.26 12.66
C GLU A 95 3.12 3.71 11.94
N MET A 96 2.80 4.29 10.77
CA MET A 96 1.70 3.79 9.95
C MET A 96 1.87 2.31 9.58
N THR A 97 3.05 1.90 9.12
CA THR A 97 3.29 0.49 8.76
C THR A 97 3.25 -0.45 9.97
N ASP A 98 3.76 -0.02 11.13
CA ASP A 98 3.75 -0.83 12.35
C ASP A 98 2.31 -1.11 12.81
N GLN A 99 1.44 -0.08 12.78
CA GLN A 99 0.02 -0.25 13.09
C GLN A 99 -0.66 -1.20 12.10
N LEU A 100 -0.45 -1.01 10.80
CA LEU A 100 -1.06 -1.87 9.77
C LEU A 100 -0.60 -3.33 9.90
N HIS A 101 0.68 -3.57 10.18
CA HIS A 101 1.23 -4.91 10.33
C HIS A 101 0.58 -5.72 11.47
N GLN A 102 -0.02 -5.08 12.47
CA GLN A 102 -0.80 -5.75 13.52
C GLN A 102 -2.00 -6.55 12.96
N HIS A 103 -2.47 -6.20 11.76
CA HIS A 103 -3.58 -6.88 11.08
C HIS A 103 -3.14 -7.95 10.06
N ASN A 104 -1.86 -8.34 10.05
CA ASN A 104 -1.29 -9.30 9.09
C ASN A 104 -1.56 -8.90 7.62
N VAL A 105 -1.49 -7.60 7.32
CA VAL A 105 -1.51 -7.06 5.94
C VAL A 105 -0.08 -6.79 5.50
N LYS A 106 0.22 -6.99 4.21
CA LYS A 106 1.48 -6.55 3.61
C LYS A 106 1.31 -5.15 3.03
N VAL A 107 2.25 -4.26 3.29
CA VAL A 107 2.17 -2.85 2.86
C VAL A 107 3.30 -2.54 1.88
N GLY A 108 2.94 -2.01 0.72
CA GLY A 108 3.86 -1.39 -0.22
C GLY A 108 3.58 0.11 -0.37
N MET A 109 4.42 0.81 -1.11
CA MET A 109 4.25 2.23 -1.43
C MET A 109 4.42 2.43 -2.94
N GLN A 110 3.51 3.20 -3.56
CA GLN A 110 3.66 3.60 -4.94
C GLN A 110 4.68 4.73 -5.03
N ILE A 111 5.89 4.40 -5.48
CA ILE A 111 6.90 5.43 -5.79
C ILE A 111 6.47 6.19 -7.02
N ASN A 112 6.33 7.52 -6.86
CA ASN A 112 5.92 8.41 -7.92
C ASN A 112 6.97 9.50 -8.16
N LYS A 113 7.08 9.93 -9.41
CA LYS A 113 7.78 11.13 -9.82
C LYS A 113 6.89 11.86 -10.80
N VAL A 114 6.45 13.07 -10.43
CA VAL A 114 5.75 13.95 -11.37
C VAL A 114 6.79 14.47 -12.35
N GLY A 115 6.80 13.90 -13.56
CA GLY A 115 7.53 14.46 -14.68
C GLY A 115 6.70 15.59 -15.27
N MET A 116 7.26 16.80 -15.32
CA MET A 116 7.01 17.66 -16.48
C MET A 116 8.14 17.32 -17.45
N ILE A 117 7.79 16.76 -18.60
CA ILE A 117 8.64 16.90 -19.79
C ILE A 117 8.54 18.36 -20.21
#